data_AF-A0A971APQ5-F1
#
_entry.id   AF-A0A971APQ5-F1
#
_cell.length_a   1.000
_cell.length_b   1.000
_cell.length_c   1.000
_cell.angle_alpha   90.00
_cell.angle_beta   90.00
_cell.angle_gamma   90.00
#
_symmetry.space_group_name_H-M   'P 1'
#
loop_
_entity.id
_entity.type
_entity.pdbx_description
1 polymer ?
#
loop_
_entity_poly.entity_id
_entity_poly.type
_entity_poly.pdbx_seq_one_letter_code
_entity_poly.pdbx_strand_id
1 'polypeptide(L)'
;MKDKAFRAWVMLPGRETIKGKEGQRLSIISLSEKAKLKSQGLYYELNNLVLWQNSARGISNVLVENEVFLEVLSGYVFIVQNI
;
A
#
# COMPACT_ATOMS: atom_id res chain seq x y z
N MET A 1 17.10 12.61 -5.32
CA MET A 1 17.07 11.97 -6.65
C MET A 1 15.64 11.50 -6.88
N LYS A 2 14.99 11.87 -7.99
CA LYS A 2 13.65 11.37 -8.34
C LYS A 2 13.84 10.24 -9.34
N ASP A 3 13.41 9.04 -8.99
CA ASP A 3 13.35 7.93 -9.94
C ASP A 3 12.09 8.10 -10.80
N LYS A 4 12.20 7.87 -12.11
CA LYS A 4 11.06 7.95 -13.04
C LYS A 4 10.24 6.66 -13.08
N ALA A 5 10.81 5.54 -12.62
CA ALA A 5 10.16 4.23 -12.59
C ALA A 5 9.32 4.02 -11.33
N PHE A 6 9.32 4.96 -10.37
CA PHE A 6 8.59 4.82 -9.12
C PHE A 6 7.86 6.11 -8.74
N ARG A 7 6.69 5.94 -8.12
CA ARG A 7 6.02 6.99 -7.35
C ARG A 7 5.90 6.56 -5.89
N ALA A 8 5.99 7.54 -5.00
CA ALA A 8 5.82 7.32 -3.58
C ALA A 8 5.07 8.48 -2.91
N TRP A 9 4.22 8.16 -1.95
CA TRP A 9 3.42 9.14 -1.20
C TRP A 9 3.05 8.61 0.18
N VAL A 10 2.60 9.51 1.06
CA VAL A 10 2.04 9.15 2.36
C VAL A 10 0.52 9.18 2.26
N MET A 11 -0.13 8.15 2.77
CA MET A 11 -1.57 8.06 2.88
C MET A 11 -1.99 8.14 4.36
N LEU A 12 -2.87 9.11 4.65
CA LEU A 12 -3.54 9.28 5.94
C LEU A 12 -4.80 8.41 6.03
N PRO A 13 -5.46 8.28 7.19
CA PRO A 13 -6.72 7.56 7.29
C PRO A 13 -7.75 8.02 6.26
N GLY A 14 -8.34 7.07 5.55
CA GLY A 14 -9.20 7.35 4.41
C GLY A 14 -9.17 6.23 3.38
N ARG A 15 -9.79 6.50 2.22
CA ARG A 15 -9.89 5.57 1.08
C ARG A 15 -9.24 6.18 -0.14
N GLU A 16 -8.50 5.37 -0.89
CA GLU A 16 -7.87 5.75 -2.14
C GLU A 16 -7.98 4.62 -3.17
N THR A 17 -8.21 5.00 -4.44
CA THR A 17 -8.10 4.08 -5.57
C THR A 17 -6.75 4.32 -6.25
N ILE A 18 -5.88 3.33 -6.18
CA ILE A 18 -4.54 3.38 -6.74
C ILE A 18 -4.57 2.75 -8.14
N LYS A 19 -4.40 3.57 -9.18
CA LYS A 19 -4.35 3.10 -10.56
C LYS A 19 -3.03 2.39 -10.87
N GLY A 20 -3.08 1.33 -11.67
CA GLY A 20 -1.89 0.63 -12.13
C GLY A 20 -2.17 -0.36 -13.25
N LYS A 21 -1.29 -1.32 -13.41
CA LYS A 21 -1.45 -2.47 -14.30
C LYS A 21 -1.20 -3.74 -13.52
N GLU A 22 -1.87 -4.82 -13.91
CA GLU A 22 -1.59 -6.15 -13.40
C GLU A 22 -0.08 -6.46 -13.47
N GLY A 23 0.47 -7.04 -12.39
CA GLY A 23 1.88 -7.35 -12.25
C GLY A 23 2.76 -6.20 -11.72
N GLN A 24 2.25 -4.97 -11.62
CA GLN A 24 2.96 -3.90 -10.90
C GLN A 24 3.03 -4.20 -9.40
N ARG A 25 4.10 -3.74 -8.77
CA ARG A 25 4.38 -3.87 -7.34
C ARG A 25 3.89 -2.64 -6.57
N LEU A 26 3.30 -2.90 -5.42
CA LEU A 26 2.89 -1.90 -4.44
C LEU A 26 3.47 -2.28 -3.08
N SER A 27 4.31 -1.41 -2.53
CA SER A 27 4.82 -1.56 -1.16
C SER A 27 4.07 -0.63 -0.24
N ILE A 28 3.60 -1.14 0.90
CA ILE A 28 2.89 -0.37 1.91
C ILE A 28 3.64 -0.55 3.23
N ILE A 29 4.08 0.55 3.82
CA ILE A 29 4.93 0.55 5.02
C ILE A 29 4.26 1.42 6.07
N SER A 30 4.08 0.91 7.28
CA SER A 30 3.56 1.71 8.40
C SER A 30 4.59 2.77 8.79
N LEU A 31 4.17 4.03 8.83
CA LEU A 31 4.99 5.12 9.39
C LEU A 31 4.61 5.45 10.84
N SER A 32 3.37 5.15 11.25
CA SER A 32 2.99 5.10 12.67
C SER A 32 3.43 3.79 13.32
N GLU A 33 3.44 3.73 14.66
CA GLU A 33 3.73 2.51 15.43
C GLU A 33 2.95 1.29 14.90
N LYS A 34 1.67 1.52 14.58
CA LYS A 34 0.81 0.58 13.85
C LYS A 34 -0.07 1.31 12.83
N ALA A 35 -0.39 0.64 11.73
CA ALA A 35 -1.39 1.08 10.76
C ALA A 35 -2.34 -0.08 10.45
N LYS A 36 -3.64 0.19 10.46
CA LYS A 36 -4.67 -0.82 10.15
C LYS A 36 -5.22 -0.58 8.75
N LEU A 37 -5.22 -1.61 7.92
CA LEU A 37 -5.47 -1.49 6.48
C LEU A 37 -6.54 -2.48 6.00
N LYS A 38 -7.22 -2.08 4.92
CA LYS A 38 -7.96 -2.97 4.04
C LYS A 38 -7.58 -2.74 2.58
N SER A 39 -7.57 -3.78 1.76
CA SER A 39 -7.35 -3.63 0.32
C SER A 39 -8.11 -4.66 -0.51
N GLN A 40 -8.37 -4.30 -1.77
CA GLN A 40 -8.85 -5.17 -2.84
C GLN A 40 -8.04 -4.90 -4.13
N GLY A 41 -7.86 -5.91 -4.98
CA GLY A 41 -7.04 -5.82 -6.19
C GLY A 41 -5.55 -6.07 -6.00
N LEU A 42 -5.14 -6.55 -4.82
CA LEU A 42 -3.77 -6.99 -4.52
C LEU A 42 -3.70 -8.52 -4.39
N TYR A 43 -2.57 -9.12 -4.78
CA TYR A 43 -2.34 -10.56 -4.66
C TYR A 43 -2.51 -11.05 -3.21
N TYR A 44 -1.93 -10.31 -2.25
CA TYR A 44 -2.23 -10.50 -0.83
C TYR A 44 -3.23 -9.45 -0.36
N GLU A 45 -4.52 -9.79 -0.35
CA GLU A 45 -5.51 -8.87 0.20
C GLU A 45 -5.24 -8.54 1.67
N LEU A 46 -5.33 -7.26 2.01
CA LEU A 46 -5.27 -6.79 3.38
C LEU A 46 -6.71 -6.81 3.91
N ASN A 47 -7.03 -7.70 4.84
CA ASN A 47 -8.35 -7.71 5.48
C ASN A 47 -8.21 -7.33 6.96
N ASN A 48 -8.40 -6.03 7.26
CA ASN A 48 -8.19 -5.47 8.60
C ASN A 48 -6.78 -5.75 9.15
N LEU A 49 -5.79 -5.91 8.28
CA LEU A 49 -4.43 -6.27 8.66
C LEU A 49 -3.79 -5.10 9.43
N VAL A 50 -3.07 -5.43 10.51
CA VAL A 50 -2.27 -4.47 11.27
C VAL A 50 -0.82 -4.60 10.81
N LEU A 51 -0.30 -3.54 10.19
CA LEU A 51 1.12 -3.37 9.93
C LEU A 51 1.77 -2.70 11.14
N TRP A 52 2.86 -3.28 11.64
CA TRP A 52 3.66 -2.68 12.69
C TRP A 52 4.88 -2.03 12.08
N GLN A 53 5.26 -0.83 12.56
CA GLN A 53 6.42 -0.10 12.03
C GLN A 53 7.72 -0.91 12.08
N ASN A 54 7.86 -1.74 13.12
CA ASN A 54 9.03 -2.58 13.37
C ASN A 54 8.98 -3.96 12.71
N SER A 55 7.98 -4.22 11.86
CA SER A 55 7.75 -5.51 11.22
C SER A 55 7.68 -5.35 9.71
N ALA A 56 8.52 -6.09 8.99
CA ALA A 56 8.55 -6.06 7.54
C ALA A 56 7.38 -6.82 6.86
N ARG A 57 6.36 -7.26 7.59
CA ARG A 57 5.22 -7.97 7.00
C ARG A 57 4.40 -7.01 6.13
N GLY A 58 4.10 -7.40 4.89
CA GLY A 58 3.25 -6.64 3.95
C GLY A 58 4.00 -5.71 2.98
N ILE A 59 5.33 -5.74 3.00
CA ILE A 59 6.17 -4.86 2.18
C ILE A 59 6.50 -5.57 0.85
N SER A 60 5.86 -5.15 -0.24
CA SER A 60 5.95 -5.68 -1.62
C SER A 60 4.82 -6.66 -1.99
N ASN A 61 3.66 -6.09 -2.28
CA ASN A 61 2.53 -6.77 -2.86
C ASN A 61 2.48 -6.54 -4.38
N VAL A 62 1.62 -7.26 -5.09
CA VAL A 62 1.46 -7.17 -6.54
C VAL A 62 0.00 -6.86 -6.88
N LEU A 63 -0.22 -5.94 -7.82
CA LEU A 63 -1.52 -5.64 -8.39
C LEU A 63 -1.98 -6.84 -9.22
N VAL A 64 -3.17 -7.37 -8.93
CA VAL A 64 -3.84 -8.41 -9.74
C VAL A 64 -4.94 -7.82 -10.63
N GLU A 65 -5.21 -6.53 -10.48
CA GLU A 65 -6.18 -5.75 -11.25
C GLU A 65 -5.53 -4.45 -11.76
N ASN A 66 -6.25 -3.70 -12.59
CA ASN A 66 -5.79 -2.39 -13.09
C ASN A 66 -5.97 -1.25 -12.05
N GLU A 67 -6.62 -1.56 -10.93
CA GLU A 67 -6.78 -0.65 -9.81
C GLU A 67 -6.75 -1.41 -8.48
N VAL A 68 -6.32 -0.72 -7.42
CA VAL A 68 -6.34 -1.22 -6.06
C VAL A 68 -7.18 -0.28 -5.23
N PHE A 69 -8.17 -0.82 -4.53
CA PHE A 69 -8.84 -0.09 -3.47
C PHE A 69 -8.04 -0.27 -2.20
N LEU A 70 -7.57 0.83 -1.61
CA LEU A 70 -6.85 0.82 -0.34
C LEU A 70 -7.61 1.69 0.66
N GLU A 71 -7.83 1.16 1.87
CA GLU A 71 -8.41 1.89 2.98
C GLU A 71 -7.45 1.84 4.16
N VAL A 72 -7.03 3.02 4.63
CA VAL A 72 -6.31 3.18 5.89
C VAL A 72 -7.34 3.46 6.98
N LEU A 73 -7.58 2.47 7.83
CA LEU A 73 -8.54 2.56 8.93
C LEU A 73 -7.99 3.35 10.12
N SER A 74 -6.69 3.22 10.38
CA SER A 74 -5.99 3.98 11.42
C SER A 74 -4.47 4.00 11.17
N GLY A 75 -3.77 4.97 11.75
CA GLY A 75 -2.35 5.21 11.49
C GLY A 75 -2.11 5.91 10.16
N TYR A 76 -0.88 5.88 9.65
CA TYR A 76 -0.54 6.40 8.33
C TYR A 76 0.58 5.57 7.71
N VAL A 77 0.56 5.47 6.38
CA VAL A 77 1.43 4.59 5.62
C VAL A 77 2.20 5.32 4.54
N PHE A 78 3.41 4.85 4.29
CA PHE A 78 4.18 5.20 3.11
C PHE A 78 3.94 4.17 2.02
N ILE A 79 3.57 4.64 0.83
CA ILE A 79 3.26 3.82 -0.33
C ILE A 79 4.33 4.04 -1.38
N VAL A 80 4.81 2.95 -1.97
CA VAL A 80 5.74 2.98 -3.12
C VAL A 80 5.19 2.08 -4.21
N GLN A 81 5.08 2.59 -5.43
CA GLN A 81 4.60 1.84 -6.59
C GLN A 81 5.57 2.02 -7.76
N ASN A 82 5.86 0.95 -8.49
CA ASN A 82 6.54 1.07 -9.77
C ASN A 82 5.55 1.43 -10.91
N ILE A 83 5.99 2.30 -11.81
CA ILE A 83 5.20 2.84 -12.93
C ILE A 83 5.58 2.14 -14.23
#